data_AF-A0A659UIB7-F1
#
_entry.id   AF-A0A659UIB7-F1
#
_cell.length_a   1.000
_cell.length_b   1.000
_cell.length_c   1.000
_cell.angle_alpha   90.00
_cell.angle_beta   90.00
_cell.angle_gamma   90.00
#
_symmetry.space_group_name_H-M   'P 1'
#
loop_
_entity.id
_entity.type
_entity.pdbx_description
1 polymer ?
#
loop_
_entity_poly.entity_id
_entity_poly.type
_entity_poly.pdbx_seq_one_letter_code
_entity_poly.pdbx_strand_id
1 'polypeptide(L)'
;LQADCLISAGGVVLNNPVTTICKAPITQALPIPDPFASVPAPAASNPCQTLKNNKTTQTIQPGTYCSGMDLSGNVTLSPGVYVVQGNLKINAGAVVTGSGV
;
A
#
# COMPACT_ATOMS: atom_id res chain seq x y z
N LEU A 1 -0.27 17.77 27.11
CA LEU A 1 -0.67 16.75 26.11
C LEU A 1 -0.18 15.41 26.64
N GLN A 2 -1.08 14.47 26.92
CA GLN A 2 -0.74 13.14 27.43
C GLN A 2 -1.23 12.12 26.40
N ALA A 3 -0.36 11.22 25.98
CA ALA A 3 -0.75 10.11 25.13
C ALA A 3 -1.48 9.05 25.99
N ASP A 4 -2.20 8.14 25.35
CA ASP A 4 -2.75 6.97 26.03
C ASP A 4 -1.63 5.99 26.43
N CYS A 5 -1.80 4.68 26.34
CA CYS A 5 -0.76 3.72 26.66
C CYS A 5 0.18 3.43 25.47
N LEU A 6 1.47 3.25 25.75
CA LEU A 6 2.40 2.65 24.80
C LEU A 6 2.28 1.12 24.88
N ILE A 7 1.91 0.49 23.78
CA ILE A 7 1.72 -0.95 23.69
C ILE A 7 2.55 -1.49 22.52
N SER A 8 3.36 -2.51 22.80
CA SER A 8 4.28 -3.13 21.86
C SER A 8 4.24 -4.64 22.00
N ALA A 9 4.21 -5.36 20.87
CA ALA A 9 4.38 -6.81 20.86
C ALA A 9 5.83 -7.25 21.15
N GLY A 10 6.79 -6.30 21.10
CA GLY A 10 8.19 -6.50 21.44
C GLY A 10 8.63 -5.57 22.58
N GLY A 11 9.87 -5.08 22.49
CA GLY A 11 10.42 -4.09 23.43
C GLY A 11 9.96 -2.65 23.14
N VAL A 12 10.30 -1.74 24.06
CA VAL A 12 10.15 -0.29 23.92
C VAL A 12 11.46 0.37 24.39
N VAL A 13 12.04 1.24 23.55
CA VAL A 13 13.22 2.05 23.89
C VAL A 13 12.84 3.52 23.72
N LEU A 14 13.00 4.32 24.77
CA LEU A 14 12.65 5.73 24.79
C LEU A 14 13.92 6.57 24.94
N ASN A 15 14.24 7.37 23.93
CA ASN A 15 15.36 8.33 23.97
C ASN A 15 14.98 9.67 24.63
N ASN A 16 13.68 9.90 24.82
CA ASN A 16 13.12 11.07 25.50
C ASN A 16 11.96 10.62 26.41
N PRO A 17 11.71 11.31 27.52
CA PRO A 17 10.56 11.02 28.38
C PRO A 17 9.24 11.32 27.65
N VAL A 18 8.29 10.42 27.81
CA VAL A 18 6.92 10.52 27.26
C VAL A 18 5.93 10.48 28.42
N THR A 19 4.90 11.32 28.34
CA THR A 19 3.80 11.34 29.32
C THR A 19 2.62 10.54 28.77
N THR A 20 2.37 9.38 29.38
CA THR A 20 1.27 8.45 29.05
C THR A 20 0.27 8.35 30.18
N ILE A 21 -0.96 7.92 29.89
CA ILE A 21 -1.97 7.59 30.92
C ILE A 21 -1.53 6.35 31.71
N CYS A 22 -0.98 5.35 31.02
CA CYS A 22 -0.35 4.19 31.65
C CYS A 22 0.92 4.57 32.42
N LYS A 23 1.14 3.90 33.56
CA LYS A 23 2.34 4.10 34.42
C LYS A 23 3.65 3.64 33.77
N ALA A 24 3.59 2.66 32.87
CA ALA A 24 4.73 2.15 32.13
C ALA A 24 4.28 1.62 30.75
N PRO A 25 5.19 1.53 29.76
CA PRO A 25 4.90 0.85 28.50
C PRO A 25 4.53 -0.62 28.73
N ILE A 26 3.53 -1.10 27.98
CA ILE A 26 3.12 -2.50 27.94
C ILE A 26 3.93 -3.16 26.80
N THR A 27 4.93 -3.94 27.17
CA THR A 27 5.78 -4.70 26.23
C THR A 27 5.33 -6.15 26.15
N GLN A 28 5.78 -6.86 25.10
CA GLN A 28 5.42 -8.27 24.87
C GLN A 28 3.90 -8.50 24.83
N ALA A 29 3.13 -7.49 24.42
CA ALA A 29 1.70 -7.63 24.21
C ALA A 29 1.42 -8.73 23.18
N LEU A 30 0.28 -9.40 23.32
CA LEU A 30 -0.14 -10.37 22.32
C LEU A 30 -0.24 -9.66 20.95
N PRO A 31 0.32 -10.24 19.88
CA PRO A 31 0.10 -9.72 18.53
C PRO A 31 -1.40 -9.58 18.28
N ILE A 32 -1.82 -8.38 17.91
CA ILE A 32 -3.21 -8.14 17.53
C ILE A 32 -3.38 -8.75 16.13
N PRO A 33 -4.36 -9.67 15.93
CA PRO A 33 -4.67 -10.18 14.61
C PRO A 33 -4.95 -9.03 13.64
N ASP A 34 -4.53 -9.18 12.39
CA ASP A 34 -4.81 -8.18 11.35
C ASP A 34 -6.32 -7.86 11.33
N PRO A 35 -6.73 -6.61 11.64
CA PRO A 35 -8.14 -6.23 11.69
C PRO A 35 -8.88 -6.49 10.37
N PHE A 36 -8.16 -6.64 9.26
CA PHE A 36 -8.69 -6.89 7.93
C PHE A 36 -8.39 -8.32 7.42
N ALA A 37 -7.95 -9.24 8.28
CA ALA A 37 -7.66 -10.63 7.89
C ALA A 37 -8.84 -11.35 7.23
N SER A 38 -10.08 -10.97 7.58
CA SER A 38 -11.31 -11.54 7.01
C SER A 38 -11.75 -10.85 5.72
N VAL A 39 -11.13 -9.74 5.33
CA VAL A 39 -11.45 -9.02 4.10
C VAL A 39 -10.75 -9.71 2.93
N PRO A 40 -11.51 -10.29 1.98
CA PRO A 40 -10.89 -10.92 0.83
C PRO A 40 -10.17 -9.86 0.00
N ALA A 41 -8.94 -10.18 -0.42
CA ALA A 41 -8.23 -9.37 -1.39
C ALA A 41 -9.05 -9.27 -2.69
N PRO A 42 -8.96 -8.15 -3.44
CA PRO A 42 -9.63 -8.05 -4.72
C PRO A 42 -9.24 -9.20 -5.66
N ALA A 43 -10.23 -9.84 -6.25
CA ALA A 43 -10.00 -11.02 -7.08
C ALA A 43 -9.21 -10.65 -8.35
N ALA A 44 -8.17 -11.43 -8.64
CA ALA A 44 -7.49 -11.37 -9.92
C ALA A 44 -8.44 -11.85 -11.03
N SER A 45 -8.56 -11.05 -12.08
CA SER A 45 -9.34 -11.32 -13.29
C SER A 45 -8.46 -11.96 -14.38
N ASN A 46 -9.02 -12.91 -15.13
CA ASN A 46 -8.42 -13.43 -16.37
C ASN A 46 -9.22 -12.97 -17.60
N PRO A 47 -8.58 -12.69 -18.74
CA PRO A 47 -7.14 -12.77 -18.98
C PRO A 47 -6.36 -11.62 -18.34
N CYS A 48 -5.08 -11.85 -18.06
CA CYS A 48 -4.14 -10.82 -17.65
C CYS A 48 -4.01 -9.73 -18.73
N GLN A 49 -3.96 -8.48 -18.30
CA GLN A 49 -3.66 -7.34 -19.16
C GLN A 49 -2.15 -7.12 -19.23
N THR A 50 -1.69 -6.72 -20.41
CA THR A 50 -0.30 -6.34 -20.67
C THR A 50 -0.24 -4.85 -20.93
N LEU A 51 0.63 -4.15 -20.21
CA LEU A 51 0.92 -2.75 -20.52
C LEU A 51 1.70 -2.66 -21.82
N LYS A 52 1.24 -1.78 -22.71
CA LYS A 52 2.06 -1.32 -23.83
C LYS A 52 3.00 -0.26 -23.27
N ASN A 53 4.29 -0.57 -23.13
CA ASN A 53 5.28 0.41 -22.73
C ASN A 53 5.48 1.43 -23.85
N ASN A 54 4.63 2.45 -23.90
CA ASN A 54 4.84 3.62 -24.73
C ASN A 54 5.33 4.75 -23.82
N LYS A 55 6.48 5.37 -24.12
CA LYS A 55 7.08 6.45 -23.32
C LYS A 55 6.29 7.78 -23.43
N THR A 56 5.03 7.71 -23.84
CA THR A 56 4.14 8.84 -24.14
C THR A 56 2.96 8.87 -23.15
N THR A 57 2.04 9.82 -23.34
CA THR A 57 0.83 9.91 -22.53
C THR A 57 -0.10 8.72 -22.77
N GLN A 58 -0.51 8.00 -21.73
CA GLN A 58 -1.41 6.85 -21.84
C GLN A 58 -2.44 6.78 -20.71
N THR A 59 -3.61 6.22 -21.01
CA THR A 59 -4.64 5.88 -20.02
C THR A 59 -4.71 4.36 -19.86
N ILE A 60 -4.56 3.87 -18.64
CA ILE A 60 -4.56 2.44 -18.30
C ILE A 60 -5.91 2.08 -17.69
N GLN A 61 -6.51 0.98 -18.13
CA GLN A 61 -7.81 0.52 -17.63
C GLN A 61 -7.67 -0.42 -16.41
N PRO A 62 -8.67 -0.48 -15.53
CA PRO A 62 -8.67 -1.38 -14.37
C PRO A 62 -8.55 -2.84 -14.81
N GLY A 63 -7.99 -3.67 -13.94
CA GLY A 63 -7.86 -5.11 -14.17
C GLY A 63 -6.56 -5.69 -13.62
N THR A 64 -6.23 -6.90 -14.07
CA THR A 64 -5.12 -7.68 -13.52
C THR A 64 -3.92 -7.63 -14.44
N TYR A 65 -2.75 -7.28 -13.90
CA TYR A 65 -1.49 -7.14 -14.61
C TYR A 65 -0.49 -8.14 -14.04
N CYS A 66 -0.44 -9.31 -14.67
CA CYS A 66 0.26 -10.49 -14.13
C CYS A 66 1.79 -10.45 -14.31
N SER A 67 2.29 -9.58 -15.18
CA SER A 67 3.73 -9.37 -15.42
C SER A 67 4.26 -8.12 -14.72
N GLY A 68 3.52 -7.60 -13.74
CA GLY A 68 3.76 -6.30 -13.14
C GLY A 68 3.34 -5.12 -14.03
N MET A 69 3.81 -3.93 -13.64
CA MET A 69 3.59 -2.69 -14.36
C MET A 69 4.89 -1.88 -14.45
N ASP A 70 5.27 -1.40 -15.63
CA ASP A 70 6.44 -0.54 -15.84
C ASP A 70 5.98 0.80 -16.45
N LEU A 71 5.73 1.79 -15.59
CA LEU A 71 5.08 3.06 -15.94
C LEU A 71 6.11 4.13 -16.33
N SER A 72 5.91 4.74 -17.50
CA SER A 72 6.75 5.81 -18.05
C SER A 72 5.88 6.91 -18.66
N GLY A 73 6.38 8.16 -18.70
CA GLY A 73 5.64 9.28 -19.28
C GLY A 73 4.44 9.72 -18.43
N ASN A 74 3.41 10.30 -19.06
CA ASN A 74 2.19 10.71 -18.36
C ASN A 74 1.19 9.56 -18.37
N VAL A 75 0.88 8.99 -17.21
CA VAL A 75 -0.04 7.87 -17.06
C VAL A 75 -1.27 8.31 -16.30
N THR A 76 -2.45 8.02 -16.85
CA THR A 76 -3.73 8.18 -16.15
C THR A 76 -4.35 6.81 -15.92
N LEU A 77 -4.60 6.46 -14.68
CA LEU A 77 -5.38 5.29 -14.30
C LEU A 77 -6.85 5.70 -14.28
N SER A 78 -7.67 5.04 -15.10
CA SER A 78 -9.13 5.16 -15.00
C SER A 78 -9.62 4.70 -13.62
N PRO A 79 -10.72 5.24 -13.08
CA PRO A 79 -11.27 4.78 -11.80
C PRO A 79 -11.52 3.26 -11.80
N GLY A 80 -11.15 2.57 -10.71
CA GLY A 80 -11.35 1.14 -10.54
C GLY A 80 -10.18 0.40 -9.90
N VAL A 81 -10.28 -0.92 -9.81
CA VAL A 81 -9.31 -1.78 -9.12
C VAL A 81 -8.25 -2.31 -10.07
N TYR A 82 -6.98 -2.19 -9.64
CA TYR A 82 -5.81 -2.72 -10.34
C TYR A 82 -5.12 -3.79 -9.51
N VAL A 83 -5.12 -5.05 -9.99
CA VAL A 83 -4.42 -6.15 -9.33
C VAL A 83 -3.08 -6.34 -10.02
N VAL A 84 -2.00 -5.91 -9.37
CA VAL A 84 -0.64 -6.05 -9.90
C VAL A 84 0.02 -7.27 -9.30
N GLN A 85 0.29 -8.28 -10.13
CA GLN A 85 1.08 -9.44 -9.71
C GLN A 85 2.47 -9.28 -10.32
N GLY A 86 3.48 -9.08 -9.47
CA GLY A 86 4.84 -8.74 -9.89
C GLY A 86 5.21 -7.31 -9.52
N ASN A 87 6.22 -6.77 -10.20
CA ASN A 87 6.80 -5.47 -9.84
C ASN A 87 5.95 -4.31 -10.35
N LEU A 88 5.65 -3.34 -9.48
CA LEU A 88 5.22 -2.01 -9.87
C LEU A 88 6.45 -1.09 -9.95
N LYS A 89 6.84 -0.72 -11.16
CA LYS A 89 7.98 0.16 -11.45
C LYS A 89 7.47 1.46 -12.03
N ILE A 90 7.85 2.58 -11.42
CA ILE A 90 7.55 3.93 -11.89
C ILE A 90 8.89 4.57 -12.27
N ASN A 91 9.08 4.90 -13.55
CA ASN A 91 10.36 5.40 -14.05
C ASN A 91 10.55 6.89 -13.75
N ALA A 92 11.81 7.34 -13.81
CA ALA A 92 12.16 8.75 -13.65
C ALA A 92 11.38 9.63 -14.64
N GLY A 93 10.79 10.72 -14.13
CA GLY A 93 9.99 11.65 -14.93
C GLY A 93 8.59 11.16 -15.29
N ALA A 94 8.15 9.99 -14.79
CA ALA A 94 6.77 9.57 -14.95
C ALA A 94 5.83 10.41 -14.06
N VAL A 95 4.68 10.80 -14.62
CA VAL A 95 3.59 11.46 -13.88
C VAL A 95 2.40 10.52 -13.90
N VAL A 96 2.06 9.93 -12.75
CA VAL A 96 0.95 8.98 -12.62
C VAL A 96 -0.21 9.67 -11.89
N THR A 97 -1.38 9.64 -12.51
CA THR A 97 -2.62 10.23 -11.99
C THR A 97 -3.71 9.16 -11.96
N GLY A 98 -4.58 9.18 -10.96
CA GLY A 98 -5.69 8.22 -10.86
C GLY A 98 -6.69 8.68 -9.83
N SER A 99 -7.85 9.17 -10.27
CA SER A 99 -8.94 9.54 -9.38
C SER A 99 -9.86 8.34 -9.24
N GLY A 100 -10.16 7.90 -8.01
CA GLY A 100 -11.00 6.72 -7.74
C GLY A 100 -10.33 5.38 -8.05
N VAL A 101 -9.00 5.31 -7.89
CA VAL A 101 -8.19 4.09 -7.95
C VAL A 101 -7.75 3.64 -6.56
#